data_AF-A0A2E2MVV2-F1
#
_entry.id   AF-A0A2E2MVV2-F1
#
_cell.length_a   1.000
_cell.length_b   1.000
_cell.length_c   1.000
_cell.angle_alpha   90.00
_cell.angle_beta   90.00
_cell.angle_gamma   90.00
#
_symmetry.space_group_name_H-M   'P 1'
#
loop_
_entity.id
_entity.type
_entity.pdbx_description
1 polymer ?
#
loop_
_entity_poly.entity_id
_entity_poly.type
_entity_poly.pdbx_seq_one_letter_code
_entity_poly.pdbx_strand_id
1 'polypeptide(L)' 'NGWPTGVEVCHAMVHGGPYPATSDSRTTSVGSAAIHRFLRPVCYQNLPDALLPQALKDGNPLNVSRLVDGKRDR' A
#
# COMPACT_ATOMS: atom_id res chain seq x y z
N ASN A 1 0.19 11.26 -27.81
CA ASN A 1 1.04 12.31 -28.41
C ASN A 1 1.06 13.53 -27.51
N GLY A 2 1.87 13.49 -26.44
CA GLY A 2 1.98 14.55 -25.44
C GLY A 2 3.39 14.60 -24.84
N TRP A 3 3.67 15.63 -24.07
CA TRP A 3 4.98 15.86 -23.45
C TRP A 3 5.05 15.29 -22.03
N PRO A 4 6.23 14.84 -21.56
CA PRO A 4 6.38 14.17 -20.26
C PRO A 4 6.43 15.13 -19.06
N THR A 5 6.20 16.42 -19.26
CA THR A 5 6.38 17.46 -18.22
C THR A 5 5.29 17.45 -17.16
N GLY A 6 4.07 17.01 -17.51
CA GLY A 6 2.97 16.87 -16.57
C GLY A 6 3.14 15.61 -15.72
N VAL A 7 3.09 15.78 -14.39
CA VAL A 7 3.06 14.67 -13.43
C VAL A 7 1.71 14.68 -12.72
N GLU A 8 0.78 13.86 -13.19
CA GLU A 8 -0.55 13.70 -12.59
C GLU A 8 -0.47 13.01 -11.21
N VAL A 9 -1.19 13.55 -10.22
CA VAL A 9 -1.31 12.94 -8.89
C VAL A 9 -2.49 11.97 -8.89
N CYS A 10 -2.26 10.73 -9.33
CA CYS A 10 -3.30 9.69 -9.44
C CYS A 10 -2.83 8.32 -8.92
N HIS A 11 -3.74 7.33 -8.89
CA HIS A 11 -3.44 5.97 -8.41
C HIS A 11 -2.43 5.22 -9.27
N ALA A 12 -2.39 5.49 -10.58
CA ALA A 12 -1.55 4.79 -11.55
C ALA A 12 -0.15 5.42 -11.74
N MET A 13 0.13 6.55 -11.09
CA MET A 13 1.38 7.28 -11.31
C MET A 13 2.62 6.50 -10.86
N VAL A 14 3.67 6.53 -11.69
CA VAL A 14 5.01 6.02 -11.40
C VAL A 14 6.01 7.16 -11.62
N HIS A 15 6.34 7.90 -10.57
CA HIS A 15 7.36 8.94 -10.57
C HIS A 15 8.62 8.43 -9.88
N GLY A 16 9.63 8.09 -10.69
CA GLY A 16 10.84 7.40 -10.28
C GLY A 16 11.51 6.76 -11.50
N GLY A 17 12.21 5.65 -11.31
CA GLY A 17 12.89 4.92 -12.38
C GLY A 17 14.16 4.21 -11.92
N PRO A 18 14.99 3.69 -12.82
CA PRO A 18 16.33 3.22 -12.49
C PRO A 18 17.22 4.38 -11.98
N TYR A 19 18.29 4.04 -11.25
CA TYR A 19 19.31 5.02 -10.87
C TYR A 19 19.88 5.72 -12.13
N PRO A 20 20.09 7.05 -12.15
CA PRO A 20 20.08 7.98 -11.01
C PRO A 20 18.74 8.67 -10.74
N ALA A 21 17.66 8.32 -11.44
CA ALA A 21 16.36 8.99 -11.27
C ALA A 21 15.79 8.83 -9.83
N THR A 22 16.09 7.71 -9.18
CA THR A 22 15.81 7.47 -7.75
C THR A 22 16.83 6.46 -7.20
N SER A 23 16.91 6.37 -5.87
CA SER A 23 17.73 5.38 -5.15
C SER A 23 17.01 4.04 -4.94
N ASP A 24 15.68 3.96 -5.09
CA ASP A 24 14.93 2.69 -5.08
C ASP A 24 13.90 2.66 -6.22
N SER A 25 14.21 1.88 -7.25
CA SER A 25 13.41 1.76 -8.48
C SER A 25 12.12 0.95 -8.31
N ARG A 26 11.92 0.27 -7.17
CA ARG A 26 10.72 -0.54 -6.90
C ARG A 26 9.55 0.29 -6.39
N THR A 27 9.71 1.61 -6.25
CA THR A 27 8.75 2.50 -5.61
C THR A 27 8.40 3.70 -6.51
N THR A 28 7.37 4.45 -6.11
CA THR A 28 7.03 5.76 -6.69
C THR A 28 7.06 6.83 -5.61
N SER A 29 7.47 8.05 -5.97
CA SER A 29 7.43 9.20 -5.06
C SER A 29 6.17 10.07 -5.19
N VAL A 30 5.38 9.87 -6.25
CA VAL A 30 4.09 10.55 -6.51
C VAL A 30 2.99 9.51 -6.76
N GLY A 31 1.75 9.84 -6.43
CA GLY A 31 0.60 8.94 -6.56
C GLY A 31 0.34 8.15 -5.28
N SER A 32 -0.82 7.48 -5.20
CA SER A 32 -1.27 6.84 -3.95
C SER A 32 -0.31 5.76 -3.45
N ALA A 33 0.35 5.04 -4.35
CA ALA A 33 1.30 3.98 -3.99
C ALA A 33 2.56 4.50 -3.27
N ALA A 34 2.82 5.82 -3.29
CA ALA A 34 3.95 6.42 -2.59
C ALA A 34 3.91 6.24 -1.06
N ILE A 35 2.72 5.98 -0.49
CA ILE A 35 2.54 5.67 0.94
C ILE A 35 3.33 4.43 1.38
N HIS A 36 3.48 3.43 0.50
CA HIS A 36 4.15 2.17 0.83
C HIS A 36 5.63 2.32 1.19
N ARG A 37 6.27 3.44 0.83
CA ARG A 37 7.67 3.74 1.21
C ARG A 37 7.86 3.94 2.71
N PHE A 38 6.79 4.21 3.44
CA PHE A 38 6.82 4.51 4.88
C PHE A 38 6.13 3.44 5.72
N LEU A 39 5.77 2.30 5.12
CA LEU A 39 5.08 1.21 5.78
C LEU A 39 5.98 -0.03 5.91
N ARG A 40 5.70 -0.87 6.89
CA ARG A 40 6.27 -2.22 7.02
C ARG A 40 5.19 -3.20 7.49
N PRO A 41 5.19 -4.45 7.02
CA PRO A 41 4.26 -5.47 7.51
C PRO A 41 4.65 -5.94 8.93
N VAL A 42 3.65 -6.34 9.71
CA VAL A 42 3.80 -7.00 11.02
C VAL A 42 2.79 -8.15 11.09
N CYS A 43 3.25 -9.33 11.51
CA CYS A 43 2.39 -10.50 11.71
C CYS A 43 2.03 -10.66 13.18
N TYR A 44 0.74 -10.90 13.47
CA TYR A 44 0.23 -11.19 14.81
C TYR A 44 -0.25 -12.64 14.84
N GLN A 45 0.30 -13.44 15.73
CA GLN A 45 -0.01 -14.87 15.83
C GLN A 45 -0.63 -15.19 17.19
N ASN A 46 -1.77 -15.90 17.17
CA ASN A 46 -2.48 -16.36 18.37
C ASN A 46 -2.78 -15.24 19.39
N LEU A 47 -3.05 -14.02 18.92
CA LEU A 47 -3.45 -12.90 19.77
C LEU A 47 -4.97 -12.96 20.03
N PRO A 48 -5.44 -12.75 21.27
CA PRO A 48 -6.85 -12.53 21.55
C PRO A 48 -7.39 -11.32 20.76
N ASP A 49 -8.62 -11.40 20.24
CA ASP A 49 -9.23 -10.35 19.42
C ASP A 49 -9.27 -8.97 20.11
N ALA A 50 -9.44 -8.95 21.44
CA ALA A 50 -9.41 -7.73 22.23
C ALA A 50 -8.08 -6.96 22.12
N LEU A 51 -6.96 -7.66 21.88
CA LEU A 51 -5.62 -7.09 21.75
C LEU A 51 -5.18 -6.85 20.30
N LEU A 52 -5.95 -7.31 19.31
CA LEU A 52 -5.64 -7.07 17.90
C LEU A 52 -5.89 -5.60 17.53
N PRO A 53 -5.08 -5.03 16.61
CA PRO A 53 -5.42 -3.78 15.95
C PRO A 53 -6.79 -3.87 15.28
N GLN A 54 -7.56 -2.78 15.28
CA GLN A 54 -8.93 -2.77 14.74
C GLN A 54 -9.05 -3.30 13.31
N ALA A 55 -8.05 -3.04 12.45
CA ALA A 55 -8.02 -3.51 11.06
C ALA A 55 -7.90 -5.03 10.90
N LEU A 56 -7.48 -5.75 11.95
CA LEU A 56 -7.25 -7.20 11.93
C LEU A 56 -8.29 -8.01 12.73
N LYS A 57 -9.24 -7.34 13.40
CA LYS A 57 -10.29 -8.01 14.19
C LYS A 57 -11.26 -8.79 13.30
N ASP A 58 -11.80 -9.91 13.79
CA ASP A 58 -12.60 -10.85 12.99
C ASP A 58 -13.78 -10.16 12.28
N GLY A 59 -14.54 -9.35 13.01
CA GLY A 59 -15.72 -8.63 12.51
C GLY A 59 -15.45 -7.47 11.55
N ASN A 60 -14.19 -7.22 11.16
CA ASN A 60 -13.79 -6.12 10.26
C ASN A 60 -14.46 -4.77 10.60
N PRO A 61 -14.33 -4.25 11.83
CA PRO A 61 -15.06 -3.06 12.26
C PRO A 61 -14.77 -1.81 11.43
N LEU A 62 -13.65 -1.79 10.70
CA LEU A 62 -13.26 -0.69 9.81
C LEU A 62 -13.74 -0.87 8.37
N ASN A 63 -14.38 -1.99 8.03
CA ASN A 63 -14.79 -2.35 6.67
C ASN A 63 -13.67 -2.19 5.64
N VAL A 64 -12.44 -2.54 6.02
CA VAL A 64 -11.27 -2.46 5.13
C VAL A 64 -11.19 -3.71 4.26
N SER A 65 -10.60 -3.58 3.07
CA SER A 65 -10.38 -4.75 2.21
C SER A 65 -9.27 -5.63 2.78
N ARG A 66 -9.56 -6.92 2.98
CA ARG A 66 -8.64 -7.92 3.52
C ARG A 66 -8.44 -9.05 2.53
N LEU A 67 -7.31 -9.76 2.67
CA LEU A 67 -7.06 -11.01 1.96
C LEU A 67 -7.05 -12.14 2.99
N VAL A 68 -7.99 -13.09 2.86
CA VAL A 68 -8.12 -14.27 3.73
C VAL A 68 -7.89 -15.50 2.86
N ASP A 69 -6.91 -16.33 3.21
CA ASP A 69 -6.53 -17.53 2.46
C ASP A 69 -6.36 -17.30 0.94
N GLY A 70 -5.77 -16.15 0.58
CA GLY A 70 -5.52 -15.76 -0.81
C GLY A 70 -6.73 -15.20 -1.56
N LYS A 71 -7.90 -15.04 -0.92
CA LYS A 71 -9.11 -14.46 -1.53
C LYS A 71 -9.45 -13.12 -0.89
N ARG A 72 -9.91 -12.17 -1.70
CA ARG A 72 -10.40 -10.89 -1.15
C ARG A 72 -11.69 -11.13 -0.38
N ASP A 73 -11.68 -10.71 0.88
CA ASP A 73 -12.87 -10.60 1.72
C ASP A 73 -13.83 -9.60 1.08
N ARG A 74 -15.14 -9.91 1.10
CA ARG A 74 -16.17 -9.10 0.41
C ARG A 74 -16.56 -7.87 1.21
#